data_AF-A0A2V9KZI6-F1
#
_entry.id   AF-A0A2V9KZI6-F1
#
_cell.length_a   1.000
_cell.length_b   1.000
_cell.length_c   1.000
_cell.angle_alpha   90.00
_cell.angle_beta   90.00
_cell.angle_gamma   90.00
#
_symmetry.space_group_name_H-M   'P 1'
#
loop_
_entity.id
_entity.type
_entity.pdbx_description
1 polymer ?
#
loop_
_entity_poly.entity_id
_entity_poly.type
_entity_poly.pdbx_seq_one_letter_code
_entity_poly.pdbx_strand_id
1 'polypeptide(L)'
;MAVALVLMVALAWALNPRQPKLNPAPLGAPLPLCARLPRAFTPSDVTDLPEPPFPTLPREQKLRALARMNAEPCSCGCKLSIATCRLNDPACTTSKGLAGAITQSSGH
;
A
#
# COMPACT_ATOMS: atom_id res chain seq x y z
N MET A 1 -4.73 34.11 -21.11
CA MET A 1 -5.40 32.80 -21.23
C MET A 1 -4.54 31.78 -22.00
N ALA A 2 -4.20 32.03 -23.27
CA ALA A 2 -3.43 31.06 -24.08
C ALA A 2 -2.03 30.71 -23.51
N VAL A 3 -1.28 31.70 -23.01
CA VAL A 3 0.07 31.48 -22.43
C VAL A 3 0.02 30.57 -21.20
N ALA A 4 -0.98 30.76 -20.33
CA ALA A 4 -1.14 29.93 -19.14
C ALA A 4 -1.44 28.47 -19.49
N LEU A 5 -2.26 28.23 -20.51
CA LEU A 5 -2.57 26.87 -20.98
C LEU A 5 -1.32 26.17 -21.55
N VAL A 6 -0.50 26.88 -22.33
CA VAL A 6 0.76 26.32 -22.88
C VAL A 6 1.74 25.95 -21.76
N LEU A 7 1.88 26.80 -20.75
CA LEU A 7 2.74 26.54 -19.60
C LEU A 7 2.27 25.32 -18.79
N MET A 8 0.95 25.19 -18.56
CA MET A 8 0.39 24.04 -17.85
C MET A 8 0.62 22.73 -18.61
N VAL A 9 0.48 22.73 -19.94
CA VAL A 9 0.78 21.55 -20.77
C VAL A 9 2.27 21.21 -20.71
N ALA A 10 3.16 22.19 -20.83
CA ALA A 10 4.60 21.96 -20.75
C ALA A 10 5.01 21.39 -19.37
N LEU A 11 4.43 21.93 -18.30
CA LEU A 11 4.68 21.47 -16.93
C LEU A 11 4.19 20.02 -16.73
N ALA A 12 3.00 19.70 -17.24
CA ALA A 12 2.46 18.34 -17.19
C ALA A 12 3.36 17.35 -17.94
N TRP A 13 3.87 17.71 -19.13
CA TRP A 13 4.82 16.88 -19.86
C TRP A 13 6.16 16.72 -19.14
N ALA A 14 6.66 17.77 -18.49
CA ALA A 14 7.93 17.72 -17.75
C ALA A 14 7.83 16.88 -16.47
N LEU A 15 6.68 16.88 -15.81
CA LEU A 15 6.45 16.15 -14.56
C LEU A 15 5.88 14.73 -14.76
N ASN A 16 5.45 14.36 -15.97
CA ASN A 16 4.89 13.04 -16.24
C ASN A 16 6.00 12.02 -16.53
N PRO A 17 6.31 11.09 -15.60
CA PRO A 17 7.31 10.06 -15.86
C PRO A 17 6.86 9.18 -17.03
N ARG A 18 7.79 8.83 -17.92
CA ARG A 18 7.48 7.88 -19.01
C ARG A 18 7.08 6.55 -18.41
N GLN A 19 5.80 6.23 -18.52
CA GLN A 19 5.28 4.91 -18.16
C GLN A 19 6.01 3.87 -19.02
N PRO A 20 6.61 2.82 -18.43
CA PRO A 20 7.13 1.71 -19.20
C PRO A 20 5.99 1.10 -20.00
N LYS A 21 6.23 0.77 -21.28
CA LYS A 21 5.31 -0.10 -22.01
C LYS A 21 5.41 -1.50 -21.40
N LEU A 22 4.57 -1.76 -20.39
CA LEU A 22 4.42 -3.07 -19.80
C LEU A 22 3.53 -3.90 -20.73
N ASN A 23 4.08 -4.99 -21.25
CA ASN A 23 3.24 -6.02 -21.85
C ASN A 23 2.58 -6.83 -20.72
N PRO A 24 1.34 -7.31 -20.90
CA PRO A 24 0.73 -8.24 -19.97
C PRO A 24 1.67 -9.42 -19.72
N ALA A 25 1.76 -9.85 -18.46
CA ALA A 25 2.55 -11.03 -18.11
C ALA A 25 2.08 -12.23 -18.96
N PRO A 26 3.00 -13.03 -19.52
CA PRO A 26 2.63 -14.24 -20.25
C PRO A 26 1.73 -15.12 -19.38
N LEU A 27 0.62 -15.61 -19.95
CA LEU A 27 -0.33 -16.51 -19.25
C LEU A 27 0.24 -17.92 -18.99
N GLY A 28 1.50 -18.16 -19.34
CA GLY A 28 2.21 -19.40 -19.08
C GLY A 28 2.65 -19.54 -17.63
N ALA A 29 2.95 -20.76 -17.21
CA ALA A 29 3.56 -21.00 -15.91
C ALA A 29 4.89 -20.23 -15.81
N PRO A 30 5.16 -19.55 -14.69
CA PRO A 30 6.44 -18.88 -14.49
C PRO A 30 7.59 -19.89 -14.62
N LEU A 31 8.72 -19.44 -15.18
CA LEU A 31 9.93 -20.24 -15.26
C LEU A 31 10.31 -20.80 -13.87
N PRO A 32 10.91 -22.00 -13.79
CA PRO A 32 11.25 -22.64 -12.50
C PRO A 32 12.22 -21.80 -11.63
N LEU A 33 12.97 -20.89 -12.25
CA LEU A 33 13.79 -19.89 -11.56
C LEU A 33 12.94 -18.81 -10.87
N CYS A 34 11.86 -18.35 -11.51
CA CYS A 34 10.94 -17.36 -10.92
C CYS A 34 10.13 -17.95 -9.75
N ALA A 35 9.87 -19.26 -9.75
CA ALA A 35 9.18 -19.96 -8.67
C ALA A 35 9.98 -19.98 -7.34
N ARG A 36 11.30 -19.72 -7.38
CA ARG A 36 12.19 -19.72 -6.21
C ARG A 36 12.52 -18.33 -5.69
N LEU A 37 12.13 -17.26 -6.39
CA LEU A 37 12.33 -15.92 -5.87
C LEU A 37 11.39 -15.71 -4.68
N PRO A 38 11.89 -15.30 -3.50
CA PRO A 38 11.01 -14.88 -2.43
C PRO A 38 10.11 -13.78 -2.99
N ARG A 39 8.79 -13.93 -2.81
CA ARG A 39 7.83 -12.89 -3.21
C ARG A 39 8.33 -11.57 -2.63
N ALA A 40 8.71 -10.65 -3.53
CA ALA A 40 9.03 -9.30 -3.11
C ALA A 40 7.84 -8.76 -2.34
N PHE A 41 8.10 -8.15 -1.19
CA PHE A 41 7.05 -7.48 -0.45
C PHE A 41 6.34 -6.50 -1.40
N THR A 42 5.02 -6.63 -1.50
CA THR A 42 4.19 -5.75 -2.33
C THR A 42 3.28 -4.98 -1.38
N PRO A 43 3.36 -3.64 -1.35
CA PRO A 43 2.39 -2.82 -0.63
C PRO A 43 0.97 -3.16 -1.06
N SER A 44 0.03 -3.14 -0.13
CA SER A 44 -1.39 -3.36 -0.43
C SER A 44 -2.14 -2.05 -0.64
N ASP A 45 -3.38 -2.14 -1.08
CA ASP A 45 -4.30 -1.00 -1.21
C ASP A 45 -5.62 -1.29 -0.49
N VAL A 46 -5.51 -1.73 0.77
CA VAL A 46 -6.68 -1.93 1.63
C VAL A 46 -7.25 -0.56 1.96
N THR A 47 -8.53 -0.37 1.66
CA THR A 47 -9.24 0.92 1.84
C THR A 47 -10.05 0.99 3.13
N ASP A 48 -10.30 -0.14 3.79
CA ASP A 48 -10.97 -0.20 5.08
C ASP A 48 -10.59 -1.46 5.88
N LEU A 49 -10.70 -1.40 7.22
CA LEU A 49 -10.47 -2.54 8.11
C LEU A 49 -11.68 -2.74 9.06
N PRO A 50 -12.18 -3.99 9.20
CA PRO A 50 -13.47 -4.28 9.86
C PRO A 50 -13.45 -4.15 11.39
N GLU A 51 -12.32 -4.43 12.02
CA GLU A 51 -12.13 -4.25 13.47
C GLU A 51 -11.29 -3.00 13.72
N PRO A 52 -11.45 -2.32 14.86
CA PRO A 52 -10.76 -1.06 15.10
C PRO A 52 -9.22 -1.22 15.20
N PRO A 53 -8.46 -0.50 14.35
CA PRO A 53 -7.40 0.38 14.84
C PRO A 53 -7.87 1.81 15.03
N PHE A 54 -8.99 2.22 14.41
CA PHE A 54 -9.30 3.63 14.11
C PHE A 54 -10.46 4.32 14.88
N PRO A 55 -11.06 3.78 15.96
CA PRO A 55 -12.39 4.21 16.39
C PRO A 55 -12.44 5.66 16.93
N THR A 56 -11.28 6.28 17.13
CA THR A 56 -11.14 7.65 17.64
C THR A 56 -10.39 8.60 16.69
N LEU A 57 -9.97 8.14 15.50
CA LEU A 57 -9.18 8.99 14.59
C LEU A 57 -10.08 9.77 13.60
N PRO A 58 -9.86 11.08 13.39
CA PRO A 58 -10.35 11.82 12.24
C PRO A 58 -10.02 11.12 10.93
N ARG A 59 -10.85 11.34 9.89
CA ARG A 59 -10.72 10.70 8.57
C ARG A 59 -9.30 10.79 8.01
N GLU A 60 -8.65 11.94 8.09
CA GLU A 60 -7.29 12.11 7.56
C GLU A 60 -6.26 11.26 8.31
N GLN A 61 -6.37 11.19 9.64
CA GLN A 61 -5.49 10.38 10.48
C GLN A 61 -5.72 8.88 10.20
N LYS A 62 -6.98 8.47 9.98
CA LYS A 62 -7.32 7.11 9.54
C LYS A 62 -6.66 6.79 8.19
N LEU A 63 -6.74 7.69 7.21
CA LEU A 63 -6.14 7.48 5.89
C LEU A 63 -4.60 7.40 5.97
N ARG A 64 -3.95 8.25 6.77
CA ARG A 64 -2.50 8.18 6.99
C ARG A 64 -2.07 6.87 7.64
N ALA A 65 -2.78 6.47 8.69
CA ALA A 65 -2.52 5.22 9.40
C ALA A 65 -2.73 4.00 8.46
N LEU A 66 -3.80 4.00 7.67
CA LEU A 66 -4.08 2.93 6.72
C LEU A 66 -3.04 2.86 5.59
N ALA A 67 -2.63 4.00 5.03
CA ALA A 67 -1.57 4.06 4.02
C ALA A 67 -0.25 3.48 4.56
N ARG A 68 0.09 3.78 5.83
CA ARG A 68 1.26 3.21 6.48
C ARG A 68 1.13 1.70 6.69
N MET A 69 -0.01 1.21 7.16
CA MET A 69 -0.27 -0.24 7.31
C MET A 69 -0.21 -1.00 5.98
N ASN A 70 -0.59 -0.34 4.87
CA ASN A 70 -0.49 -0.87 3.52
C ASN A 70 0.96 -0.99 3.03
N ALA A 71 1.83 -0.06 3.44
CA ALA A 71 3.22 0.03 3.00
C ALA A 71 4.22 -0.76 3.86
N GLU A 72 3.85 -1.17 5.06
CA GLU A 72 4.74 -1.89 5.99
C GLU A 72 4.43 -3.40 6.03
N PRO A 73 5.44 -4.29 5.98
CA PRO A 73 5.25 -5.72 6.09
C PRO A 73 4.88 -6.14 7.52
N CYS A 74 4.03 -7.16 7.65
CA CYS A 74 3.79 -7.80 8.94
C CYS A 74 4.91 -8.79 9.29
N SER A 75 5.45 -8.67 10.49
CA SER A 75 6.54 -9.52 10.99
C SER A 75 6.09 -10.89 11.51
N CYS A 76 4.81 -11.25 11.39
CA CYS A 76 4.30 -12.58 11.82
C CYS A 76 4.71 -13.74 10.90
N GLY A 77 5.39 -13.46 9.79
CA GLY A 77 5.83 -14.47 8.82
C GLY A 77 4.88 -14.69 7.65
N CYS A 78 3.71 -14.04 7.61
CA CYS A 78 2.74 -14.17 6.52
C CYS A 78 3.20 -13.53 5.19
N LYS A 79 4.24 -12.68 5.23
CA LYS A 79 4.78 -11.93 4.07
C LYS A 79 3.77 -10.98 3.41
N LEU A 80 2.70 -10.62 4.12
CA LEU A 80 1.71 -9.63 3.70
C LEU A 80 2.02 -8.27 4.35
N SER A 81 1.39 -7.21 3.86
CA SER A 81 1.34 -5.93 4.59
C SER A 81 0.61 -6.09 5.92
N ILE A 82 0.80 -5.15 6.84
CA ILE A 82 0.04 -5.11 8.10
C ILE A 82 -1.47 -5.04 7.79
N ALA A 83 -1.87 -4.21 6.83
CA ALA A 83 -3.27 -4.05 6.46
C ALA A 83 -3.91 -5.33 5.92
N THR A 84 -3.27 -5.99 4.94
CA THR A 84 -3.78 -7.25 4.39
C THR A 84 -3.71 -8.38 5.42
N CYS A 85 -2.71 -8.39 6.31
CA CYS A 85 -2.67 -9.35 7.41
C CYS A 85 -3.86 -9.16 8.37
N ARG A 86 -4.22 -7.92 8.73
CA ARG A 86 -5.39 -7.63 9.56
C ARG A 86 -6.70 -8.02 8.90
N LEU A 87 -6.81 -7.82 7.59
CA LEU A 87 -8.00 -8.18 6.82
C LEU A 87 -8.18 -9.69 6.70
N ASN A 88 -7.09 -10.43 6.43
CA ASN A 88 -7.14 -11.87 6.19
C ASN A 88 -7.10 -12.70 7.47
N ASP A 89 -6.42 -12.21 8.51
CA ASP A 89 -6.27 -12.88 9.81
C ASP A 89 -6.45 -11.89 10.98
N PRO A 90 -7.71 -11.61 11.35
CA PRO A 90 -8.02 -10.74 12.49
C PRO A 90 -7.48 -11.26 13.84
N ALA A 91 -7.16 -12.55 13.96
CA ALA A 91 -6.63 -13.16 15.18
C ALA A 91 -5.10 -12.95 15.35
N CYS A 92 -4.39 -12.53 14.29
CA CYS A 92 -2.96 -12.27 14.35
C CYS A 92 -2.62 -11.14 15.34
N THR A 93 -2.06 -11.50 16.50
CA THR A 93 -1.71 -10.55 17.57
C THR A 93 -0.58 -9.60 17.17
N THR A 94 0.38 -10.07 16.36
CA THR A 94 1.48 -9.25 15.83
C THR A 94 0.97 -8.11 14.96
N SER A 95 0.12 -8.41 13.98
CA SER A 95 -0.46 -7.39 13.10
C SER A 95 -1.34 -6.42 13.88
N LYS A 96 -2.07 -6.90 14.89
CA LYS A 96 -2.87 -6.07 15.80
C LYS A 96 -2.01 -5.07 16.58
N GLY A 97 -0.89 -5.54 17.17
CA GLY A 97 0.03 -4.67 17.91
C GLY A 97 0.67 -3.60 17.03
N LEU A 98 1.15 -3.98 15.84
CA LEU A 98 1.73 -3.04 14.86
C LEU A 98 0.70 -2.00 14.39
N ALA A 99 -0.53 -2.43 14.09
CA ALA A 99 -1.61 -1.51 13.72
C ALA A 99 -1.94 -0.53 14.86
N GLY A 100 -1.95 -1.00 16.11
CA GLY A 100 -2.14 -0.14 17.29
C GLY A 100 -1.06 0.94 17.42
N ALA A 101 0.21 0.58 17.25
CA ALA A 101 1.32 1.53 17.28
C ALA A 101 1.23 2.58 16.15
N ILE A 102 0.85 2.16 14.94
CA ILE A 102 0.64 3.06 13.80
C ILE A 102 -0.48 4.04 14.09
N THR A 103 -1.64 3.58 14.59
CA THR A 103 -2.76 4.44 14.98
C THR A 103 -2.32 5.47 16.02
N GLN A 104 -1.66 5.04 17.10
CA GLN A 104 -1.20 5.93 18.18
C GLN A 104 -0.29 7.04 17.63
N SER A 105 0.67 6.69 16.77
CA SER A 105 1.54 7.67 16.11
C SER A 105 0.84 8.60 15.12
N SER A 106 -0.35 8.22 14.64
CA SER A 106 -1.13 9.01 13.67
C SER A 106 -2.11 9.98 14.34
N GLY A 107 -2.25 9.90 15.68
CA GLY A 107 -3.14 10.73 16.49
C GLY A 107 -2.59 12.09 16.92
N HIS A 108 -1.32 12.38 16.62
CA HIS A 108 -0.71 13.70 16.74
C HIS A 108 -0.83 14.48 15.42
#